data_AF-A0AB33RAB4-F1
#
_entry.id   AF-A0AB33RAB4-F1
#
_cell.length_a   1.000
_cell.length_b   1.000
_cell.length_c   1.000
_cell.angle_alpha   90.00
_cell.angle_beta   90.00
_cell.angle_gamma   90.00
#
_symmetry.space_group_name_H-M   'P 1'
#
loop_
_entity.id
_entity.type
_entity.pdbx_description
1 polymer ?
#
loop_
_entity_poly.entity_id
_entity_poly.type
_entity_poly.pdbx_seq_one_letter_code
_entity_poly.pdbx_strand_id
1 'polypeptide(L)'
;MIFIEHGLTPKQEKFMVAMVTSKTITEAAERAGITRGTAHRYLKDITFKKACRRYRSELMQQTTSLLQSASIEAVEVLRNIMLDDSISPYARQQSAQTILSTAYKAHELDDIVEMVEELEARFEDEQ
;
A
#
# COMPACT_ATOMS: atom_id res chain seq x y z
N MET A 1 -9.14 3.67 -13.28
CA MET A 1 -8.20 3.92 -14.39
C MET A 1 -7.11 4.81 -13.83
N ILE A 2 -5.89 4.30 -13.68
CA ILE A 2 -4.77 5.05 -13.09
C ILE A 2 -4.42 6.20 -14.05
N PHE A 3 -4.41 7.44 -13.56
CA PHE A 3 -4.23 8.63 -14.39
C PHE A 3 -2.86 8.60 -15.06
N ILE A 4 -2.87 8.60 -16.40
CA ILE A 4 -1.66 8.51 -17.22
C ILE A 4 -1.00 9.90 -17.29
N GLU A 5 0.28 9.96 -16.93
CA GLU A 5 1.05 11.21 -16.88
C GLU A 5 1.25 11.78 -18.31
N HIS A 6 0.91 13.06 -18.51
CA HIS A 6 1.09 13.75 -19.78
C HIS A 6 2.60 13.95 -20.02
N GLY A 7 3.20 13.12 -20.88
CA GLY A 7 4.63 13.18 -21.20
C GLY A 7 5.29 11.84 -21.48
N LEU A 8 4.61 10.72 -21.23
CA LEU A 8 5.08 9.41 -21.67
C LEU A 8 4.58 9.03 -23.06
N THR A 9 5.39 8.27 -23.79
CA THR A 9 4.95 7.56 -24.98
C THR A 9 4.17 6.29 -24.59
N PRO A 10 3.27 5.78 -25.44
CA PRO A 10 2.53 4.54 -25.16
C PRO A 10 3.42 3.32 -24.87
N LYS A 11 4.63 3.28 -25.45
CA LYS A 11 5.63 2.23 -25.17
C LYS A 11 6.27 2.37 -23.79
N GLN A 12 6.49 3.60 -23.33
CA GLN A 12 6.95 3.86 -21.96
C GLN A 12 5.89 3.45 -20.95
N GLU A 13 4.62 3.81 -21.17
CA GLU A 13 3.52 3.43 -20.28
C GLU A 13 3.38 1.92 -20.14
N LYS A 14 3.34 1.20 -21.28
CA LYS A 14 3.30 -0.28 -21.27
C LYS A 14 4.47 -0.88 -20.50
N PHE A 15 5.66 -0.33 -20.67
CA PHE A 15 6.84 -0.77 -19.94
C PHE A 15 6.75 -0.48 -18.44
N MET A 16 6.27 0.70 -18.04
CA MET A 16 6.05 1.07 -16.64
C MET A 16 5.05 0.13 -15.95
N VAL A 17 3.94 -0.19 -16.61
CA VAL A 17 2.96 -1.15 -16.08
C VAL A 17 3.55 -2.55 -15.98
N ALA A 18 4.25 -3.02 -17.03
CA ALA A 18 4.88 -4.33 -17.04
C ALA A 18 5.94 -4.49 -15.92
N MET A 19 6.68 -3.42 -15.61
CA MET A 19 7.69 -3.44 -14.54
C MET A 19 7.14 -3.79 -13.15
N VAL A 20 5.85 -3.55 -12.88
CA VAL A 20 5.28 -3.84 -11.55
C VAL A 20 4.84 -5.31 -11.43
N THR A 21 4.64 -6.01 -12.54
CA THR A 21 4.13 -7.40 -12.55
C THR A 21 5.16 -8.42 -13.06
N SER A 22 6.35 -7.96 -13.43
CA SER A 22 7.45 -8.79 -13.95
C SER A 22 8.55 -8.96 -12.92
N LYS A 23 9.23 -10.11 -12.95
CA LYS A 23 10.36 -10.40 -12.04
C LYS A 23 11.65 -9.70 -12.47
N THR A 24 11.77 -9.35 -13.75
CA THR A 24 12.96 -8.72 -14.31
C THR A 24 12.63 -7.62 -15.32
N ILE A 25 13.58 -6.69 -15.51
CA ILE A 25 13.49 -5.63 -16.53
C ILE A 25 13.41 -6.21 -17.95
N THR A 26 14.09 -7.33 -18.20
CA THR A 26 14.03 -8.06 -19.47
C THR A 26 12.60 -8.50 -19.78
N GLU A 27 11.97 -9.19 -18.83
CA GLU A 27 10.61 -9.69 -18.97
C GLU A 27 9.62 -8.52 -19.16
N ALA A 28 9.80 -7.43 -18.40
CA ALA A 28 8.99 -6.23 -18.56
C ALA A 28 9.14 -5.60 -19.94
N ALA A 29 10.37 -5.56 -20.48
CA ALA A 29 10.67 -5.03 -21.81
C ALA A 29 10.02 -5.87 -22.92
N GLU A 30 10.07 -7.20 -22.80
CA GLU A 30 9.41 -8.14 -23.71
C GLU A 30 7.89 -7.96 -23.68
N ARG A 31 7.27 -7.91 -22.50
CA ARG A 31 5.83 -7.66 -22.34
C ARG A 31 5.40 -6.31 -22.91
N ALA A 32 6.27 -5.30 -22.85
CA ALA A 32 6.01 -3.97 -23.40
C ALA A 32 6.33 -3.84 -24.90
N GLY A 33 6.88 -4.88 -25.53
CA GLY A 33 7.25 -4.85 -26.94
C GLY A 33 8.41 -3.90 -27.25
N ILE A 34 9.39 -3.79 -26.35
CA ILE A 34 10.58 -2.95 -26.51
C ILE A 34 11.87 -3.75 -26.33
N THR A 35 12.96 -3.27 -26.94
CA THR A 35 14.29 -3.88 -26.76
C THR A 35 14.86 -3.56 -25.38
N ARG A 36 15.76 -4.41 -24.85
CA ARG A 36 16.48 -4.13 -23.60
C ARG A 36 17.23 -2.79 -23.63
N GLY A 37 17.83 -2.44 -24.77
CA GLY A 37 18.49 -1.14 -24.94
C GLY A 37 17.52 0.04 -24.80
N THR A 38 16.30 -0.08 -25.34
CA THR A 38 15.25 0.93 -25.18
C THR A 38 14.78 1.03 -23.73
N ALA A 39 14.56 -0.11 -23.07
CA ALA A 39 14.20 -0.17 -21.66
C ALA A 39 15.27 0.53 -20.79
N HIS A 40 16.54 0.25 -21.05
CA HIS A 40 17.65 0.87 -20.31
C HIS A 40 17.77 2.38 -20.55
N ARG A 41 17.42 2.85 -21.75
CA ARG A 41 17.31 4.29 -22.05
C ARG A 41 16.16 4.93 -21.27
N TYR A 42 14.98 4.33 -21.24
CA TYR A 42 13.85 4.81 -20.43
C TYR A 42 14.19 4.88 -18.95
N LEU A 43 14.88 3.86 -18.41
CA LEU A 43 15.31 3.83 -17.01
C LEU A 43 16.33 4.92 -16.65
N LYS A 44 16.94 5.61 -17.62
CA LYS A 44 17.83 6.75 -17.39
C LYS A 44 17.11 8.10 -17.50
N ASP A 45 15.97 8.13 -18.17
CA ASP A 45 15.17 9.32 -18.40
C ASP A 45 14.48 9.82 -17.12
N ILE A 46 14.60 11.12 -16.84
CA ILE A 46 14.10 11.71 -15.58
C ILE A 46 12.57 11.76 -15.54
N THR A 47 11.94 12.05 -16.68
CA THR A 47 10.47 12.07 -16.81
C THR A 47 9.91 10.69 -16.55
N PHE A 48 10.49 9.66 -17.17
CA PHE A 48 10.10 8.26 -16.95
C PHE A 48 10.27 7.80 -15.50
N LYS A 49 11.38 8.18 -14.84
CA LYS A 49 11.59 7.87 -13.42
C LYS A 49 10.53 8.52 -12.53
N LYS A 50 10.17 9.77 -12.79
CA LYS A 50 9.14 10.50 -12.04
C LYS A 50 7.77 9.81 -12.20
N ALA A 51 7.40 9.48 -13.44
CA ALA A 51 6.21 8.71 -13.75
C ALA A 51 6.15 7.39 -12.98
N CYS A 52 7.25 6.63 -12.99
CA CYS A 52 7.33 5.34 -12.28
C CYS A 52 7.14 5.49 -10.77
N ARG A 53 7.72 6.53 -10.16
CA ARG A 53 7.55 6.81 -8.72
C ARG A 53 6.09 7.14 -8.42
N ARG A 54 5.46 7.98 -9.24
CA ARG A 54 4.04 8.33 -9.10
C ARG A 54 3.15 7.10 -9.24
N TYR A 55 3.32 6.32 -10.30
CA TYR A 55 2.57 5.09 -10.55
C TYR A 55 2.68 4.10 -9.39
N ARG A 56 3.89 3.89 -8.86
CA ARG A 56 4.09 3.03 -7.68
C ARG A 56 3.41 3.60 -6.43
N SER A 57 3.45 4.91 -6.23
CA SER A 57 2.76 5.56 -5.11
C SER A 57 1.24 5.38 -5.19
N GLU A 58 0.67 5.53 -6.37
CA GLU A 58 -0.77 5.35 -6.61
C GLU A 58 -1.19 3.89 -6.41
N LEU A 59 -0.40 2.95 -6.91
CA LEU A 59 -0.61 1.52 -6.64
C LEU A 59 -0.50 1.20 -5.15
N MET A 60 0.44 1.81 -4.44
CA MET A 60 0.56 1.62 -2.99
C MET A 60 -0.68 2.16 -2.28
N GLN A 61 -1.16 3.36 -2.62
CA GLN A 61 -2.39 3.92 -2.04
C GLN A 61 -3.61 3.00 -2.26
N GLN A 62 -3.77 2.45 -3.48
CA GLN A 62 -4.81 1.47 -3.76
C GLN A 62 -4.65 0.19 -2.94
N THR A 63 -3.42 -0.32 -2.83
CA THR A 63 -3.12 -1.51 -2.05
C THR A 63 -3.41 -1.29 -0.56
N THR A 64 -3.03 -0.13 -0.01
CA THR A 64 -3.35 0.26 1.36
C THR A 64 -4.85 0.30 1.60
N SER A 65 -5.63 0.86 0.66
CA SER A 65 -7.09 0.91 0.77
C SER A 65 -7.73 -0.50 0.78
N LEU A 66 -7.19 -1.41 -0.03
CA LEU A 66 -7.61 -2.82 -0.03
C LEU A 66 -7.24 -3.53 1.27
N LEU A 67 -6.04 -3.29 1.81
CA LEU A 67 -5.60 -3.83 3.10
C LEU A 67 -6.48 -3.33 4.25
N GLN A 68 -6.83 -2.04 4.26
CA GLN A 68 -7.76 -1.47 5.24
C GLN A 68 -9.13 -2.17 5.17
N SER A 69 -9.67 -2.36 3.96
CA SER A 69 -10.95 -3.06 3.77
C SER A 69 -10.88 -4.51 4.27
N ALA A 70 -9.83 -5.26 3.89
CA ALA A 70 -9.61 -6.63 4.34
C ALA A 70 -9.41 -6.73 5.86
N SER A 71 -8.84 -5.71 6.49
CA SER A 71 -8.68 -5.66 7.95
C SER A 71 -10.02 -5.52 8.66
N ILE A 72 -10.96 -4.73 8.11
CA ILE A 72 -12.33 -4.64 8.62
C ILE A 72 -13.02 -6.01 8.53
N GLU A 73 -12.91 -6.68 7.39
CA GLU A 73 -13.46 -8.03 7.21
C GLU A 73 -12.86 -9.03 8.21
N ALA A 74 -11.56 -8.97 8.46
CA ALA A 74 -10.89 -9.81 9.46
C ALA A 74 -11.43 -9.57 10.88
N VAL A 75 -11.71 -8.31 11.25
CA VAL A 75 -12.33 -7.98 12.55
C VAL A 75 -13.72 -8.61 12.65
N GLU A 76 -14.54 -8.56 11.59
CA GLU A 76 -15.86 -9.21 11.58
C GLU A 76 -15.75 -10.74 11.72
N VAL A 77 -14.77 -11.36 11.08
CA VAL A 77 -14.50 -12.80 11.25
C VAL A 77 -14.17 -13.11 12.72
N LEU A 78 -13.26 -12.36 13.34
CA LEU A 78 -12.92 -12.55 14.75
C LEU A 78 -14.13 -12.33 15.67
N ARG A 79 -14.96 -11.32 15.37
CA ARG A 79 -16.19 -11.02 16.11
C ARG A 79 -17.20 -12.16 16.02
N ASN A 80 -17.40 -12.71 14.83
CA ASN A 80 -18.30 -13.84 14.62
C ASN A 80 -17.80 -15.09 15.36
N ILE A 81 -16.49 -15.39 15.29
CA ILE A 81 -15.90 -16.52 16.04
C ILE A 81 -16.09 -16.34 17.55
N MET A 82 -15.86 -15.15 18.09
CA MET A 82 -16.01 -14.86 19.53
C MET A 82 -17.45 -15.08 20.03
N LEU A 83 -18.45 -14.70 19.22
CA LEU A 83 -19.87 -14.72 19.60
C LEU A 83 -20.58 -16.04 19.31
N ASP A 84 -19.96 -16.94 18.53
CA ASP A 84 -20.55 -18.24 18.19
C ASP A 84 -20.35 -19.27 19.31
N ASP A 85 -21.44 -19.59 20.03
CA ASP A 85 -21.44 -20.56 21.12
C ASP A 85 -21.22 -22.02 20.67
N SER A 86 -21.30 -22.31 19.36
CA SER A 86 -20.96 -23.64 18.81
C SER A 86 -19.45 -23.86 18.67
N ILE A 87 -18.65 -22.78 18.70
CA ILE A 87 -17.20 -22.82 18.62
C ILE A 87 -16.58 -23.08 20.00
N SER A 88 -15.43 -23.75 20.02
CA SER A 88 -14.72 -24.07 21.27
C SER A 88 -14.49 -22.82 22.15
N PRO A 89 -14.64 -22.92 23.48
CA PRO A 89 -14.40 -21.80 24.40
C PRO A 89 -13.02 -21.16 24.23
N TYR A 90 -12.00 -21.97 23.92
CA TYR A 90 -10.65 -21.48 23.66
C TYR A 90 -10.57 -20.59 22.41
N ALA A 91 -11.10 -21.02 21.27
CA ALA A 91 -11.05 -20.22 20.03
C ALA A 91 -11.83 -18.90 20.16
N ARG A 92 -12.95 -18.91 20.91
CA ARG A 92 -13.70 -17.70 21.25
C ARG A 92 -12.87 -16.74 22.10
N GLN A 93 -12.24 -17.25 23.17
CA GLN A 93 -11.37 -16.46 24.03
C GLN A 93 -10.17 -15.89 23.26
N GLN A 94 -9.55 -16.66 22.36
CA GLN A 94 -8.44 -16.19 21.52
C GLN A 94 -8.87 -15.09 20.54
N SER A 95 -10.07 -15.18 19.97
CA SER A 95 -10.61 -14.14 19.10
C SER A 95 -10.87 -12.85 19.88
N ALA A 96 -11.50 -12.96 21.06
CA ALA A 96 -11.69 -11.81 21.97
C ALA A 96 -10.35 -11.17 22.38
N GLN A 97 -9.36 -11.98 22.75
CA GLN A 97 -8.02 -11.51 23.12
C GLN A 97 -7.33 -10.79 21.96
N THR A 98 -7.47 -11.29 20.74
CA THR A 98 -6.88 -10.69 19.53
C THR A 98 -7.51 -9.33 19.24
N ILE A 99 -8.85 -9.24 19.32
CA ILE A 99 -9.57 -7.97 19.16
C ILE A 99 -9.11 -6.95 20.21
N LEU A 100 -9.12 -7.32 21.50
CA LEU A 100 -8.72 -6.43 22.58
C LEU A 100 -7.26 -6.00 22.45
N SER A 101 -6.33 -6.93 22.19
CA SER A 101 -4.92 -6.59 22.03
C SER A 101 -4.67 -5.67 20.84
N THR A 102 -5.42 -5.82 19.75
CA THR A 102 -5.31 -4.95 18.58
C THR A 102 -5.88 -3.57 18.86
N ALA A 103 -7.01 -3.48 19.57
CA ALA A 103 -7.62 -2.22 19.98
C ALA A 103 -6.70 -1.41 20.90
N TYR A 104 -6.07 -2.04 21.90
CA TYR A 104 -5.10 -1.36 22.76
C TYR A 104 -3.90 -0.82 21.98
N LYS A 105 -3.32 -1.61 21.07
CA LYS A 105 -2.22 -1.14 20.22
C LYS A 105 -2.62 0.02 19.30
N ALA A 106 -3.84 0.01 18.79
CA ALA A 106 -4.35 1.12 17.97
C ALA A 106 -4.46 2.40 18.79
N HIS A 107 -5.02 2.32 20.00
CA HIS A 107 -5.10 3.45 20.93
C HIS A 107 -3.71 4.00 21.29
N GLU A 108 -2.75 3.13 21.62
CA GLU A 108 -1.38 3.56 21.93
C GLU A 108 -0.71 4.27 20.74
N LEU A 109 -1.01 3.85 19.50
CA LEU A 109 -0.50 4.52 18.31
C LEU A 109 -1.17 5.87 18.06
N ASP A 110 -2.48 5.97 18.27
CA ASP A 110 -3.22 7.23 18.14
C ASP A 110 -2.73 8.26 19.17
N ASP A 111 -2.50 7.85 20.43
CA ASP A 111 -1.93 8.71 21.48
C ASP A 111 -0.54 9.24 21.06
N ILE A 112 0.31 8.38 20.44
CA ILE A 112 1.63 8.79 19.95
C ILE A 112 1.51 9.78 18.79
N VAL A 113 0.56 9.57 17.87
CA VAL A 113 0.33 10.49 16.74
C VAL A 113 -0.12 11.86 17.26
N GLU A 114 -1.07 11.90 18.19
CA GLU A 114 -1.53 13.14 18.82
C GLU A 114 -0.37 13.90 19.48
N MET A 115 0.46 13.19 20.25
CA MET A 115 1.65 13.79 20.86
C MET A 115 2.64 14.35 19.83
N VAL A 116 2.81 13.71 18.67
CA VAL A 116 3.68 14.21 17.59
C VAL A 116 3.09 15.47 16.96
N GLU A 117 1.80 15.48 16.67
CA GLU A 117 1.10 16.64 16.10
C GLU A 117 1.16 17.85 17.04
N GLU A 118 0.98 17.65 18.34
CA GLU A 118 1.13 18.70 19.36
C GLU A 118 2.56 19.27 19.40
N LEU A 119 3.57 18.41 19.28
CA LEU A 119 4.98 18.83 19.24
C LEU A 119 5.29 19.61 17.96
N GLU A 120 4.83 19.12 16.80
CA GLU A 120 5.00 19.81 15.51
C GLU A 120 4.38 21.21 15.55
N ALA A 121 3.14 21.35 16.06
CA ALA A 121 2.47 22.65 16.20
C ALA A 121 3.26 23.64 17.07
N ARG A 122 3.84 23.18 18.18
CA ARG A 122 4.66 24.03 19.07
C ARG A 122 5.94 24.53 18.40
N PHE A 123 6.57 23.71 17.54
CA PHE A 123 7.77 24.12 16.81
C PHE A 123 7.48 25.10 15.67
N GLU A 124 6.25 25.09 15.13
CA GLU A 124 5.81 26.07 14.14
C GLU A 124 5.48 27.43 14.78
N ASP A 125 4.90 27.44 15.99
CA ASP A 125 4.57 28.68 16.74
C ASP A 125 5.81 29.40 17.31
N GLU A 126 6.93 28.69 17.49
CA GLU A 126 8.19 29.25 18.00
C GLU A 126 9.10 29.86 16.89
N GLN A 127 8.71 29.78 15.60
CA GLN A 127 9.44 30.32 14.44
C GLN A 127 8.83 31.63 13.92
#